data_AF-A0A0Q9F4H8-F1
#
_entry.id   AF-A0A0Q9F4H8-F1
#
_cell.length_a   1.000
_cell.length_b   1.000
_cell.length_c   1.000
_cell.angle_alpha   90.00
_cell.angle_beta   90.00
_cell.angle_gamma   90.00
#
_symmetry.space_group_name_H-M   'P 1'
#
loop_
_entity.id
_entity.type
_entity.pdbx_description
1 polymer ?
#
loop_
_entity_poly.entity_id
_entity_poly.type
_entity_poly.pdbx_seq_one_letter_code
_entity_poly.pdbx_strand_id
1 'polypeptide(L)'
;MRRLTLGAALLACSAIAHAYDWPLTIPSDTQAQHYILEIGGTWPGRTAITRRTSPSGTHYAKRFYDCLNHTVKFLGAGATLDAMAQSKPDEDMAPVAPGSVADYVEREACKR
;
A
#
# COMPACT_ATOMS: atom_id res chain seq x y z
N MET A 1 -56.22 24.52 16.38
CA MET A 1 -55.02 23.75 16.81
C MET A 1 -54.73 22.67 15.78
N ARG A 2 -53.63 22.77 15.03
CA ARG A 2 -53.05 21.63 14.30
C ARG A 2 -51.58 21.93 14.03
N ARG A 3 -50.70 21.33 14.82
CA ARG A 3 -49.25 21.40 14.67
C ARG A 3 -48.87 20.47 13.50
N LEU A 4 -48.23 21.01 12.47
CA LEU A 4 -47.59 20.22 11.41
C LEU A 4 -46.11 20.14 11.75
N THR A 5 -45.69 18.96 12.20
CA THR A 5 -44.29 18.60 12.50
C THR A 5 -43.50 18.49 11.19
N LEU A 6 -42.44 19.31 11.05
CA LEU A 6 -41.41 19.13 10.02
C LEU A 6 -40.60 17.88 10.32
N GLY A 7 -40.64 16.89 9.41
CA GLY A 7 -39.68 15.79 9.40
C GLY A 7 -38.42 16.22 8.65
N ALA A 8 -37.30 16.40 9.36
CA ALA A 8 -36.00 16.61 8.76
C ALA A 8 -35.39 15.25 8.38
N ALA A 9 -35.31 14.97 7.08
CA ALA A 9 -34.59 13.80 6.56
C ALA A 9 -33.08 14.11 6.57
N LEU A 10 -32.33 13.43 7.45
CA LEU A 10 -30.87 13.45 7.48
C LEU A 10 -30.33 12.60 6.34
N LEU A 11 -29.92 13.23 5.24
CA LEU A 11 -29.08 12.60 4.21
C LEU A 11 -27.67 12.38 4.77
N ALA A 12 -27.37 11.15 5.19
CA ALA A 12 -26.00 10.75 5.53
C ALA A 12 -25.20 10.58 4.23
N CYS A 13 -24.40 11.60 3.89
CA CYS A 13 -23.44 11.53 2.79
C CYS A 13 -22.27 10.63 3.24
N SER A 14 -22.33 9.35 2.89
CA SER A 14 -21.22 8.42 3.13
C SER A 14 -20.13 8.73 2.10
N ALA A 15 -19.11 9.50 2.49
CA ALA A 15 -17.93 9.69 1.66
C ALA A 15 -17.23 8.34 1.52
N ILE A 16 -17.36 7.71 0.35
CA ILE A 16 -16.52 6.57 -0.01
C ILE A 16 -15.10 7.13 -0.08
N ALA A 17 -14.27 6.82 0.90
CA ALA A 17 -12.84 7.10 0.84
C ALA A 17 -12.26 6.20 -0.26
N HIS A 18 -12.21 6.70 -1.49
CA HIS A 18 -11.45 6.05 -2.55
C HIS A 18 -9.98 6.12 -2.15
N ALA A 19 -9.44 5.01 -1.65
CA ALA A 19 -7.99 4.85 -1.56
C ALA A 19 -7.45 5.03 -2.98
N TYR A 20 -6.74 6.13 -3.21
CA TYR A 20 -6.19 6.45 -4.52
C TYR A 20 -4.99 5.56 -4.76
N ASP A 21 -5.16 4.56 -5.63
CA ASP A 21 -4.07 3.69 -6.06
C ASP A 21 -3.10 4.51 -6.92
N TRP A 22 -1.86 4.71 -6.47
CA TRP A 22 -0.83 5.39 -7.25
C TRP A 22 -0.13 4.38 -8.17
N PRO A 23 -0.30 4.46 -9.51
CA PRO A 23 0.40 3.56 -10.43
C PRO A 23 1.93 3.73 -10.34
N LEU A 24 2.65 2.61 -10.28
CA LEU A 24 4.10 2.56 -10.23
C LEU A 24 4.65 1.77 -11.42
N THR A 25 5.41 2.43 -12.29
CA THR A 25 6.07 1.76 -13.41
C THR A 25 7.32 1.03 -12.94
N ILE A 26 7.38 -0.28 -13.16
CA ILE A 26 8.53 -1.13 -12.83
C ILE A 26 9.00 -1.84 -14.11
N PRO A 27 10.03 -1.30 -14.81
CA PRO A 27 10.52 -1.86 -16.07
C PRO A 27 10.98 -3.32 -16.00
N SER A 28 11.44 -3.77 -14.83
CA SER A 28 11.92 -5.15 -14.63
C SER A 28 10.80 -6.18 -14.50
N ASP A 29 9.54 -5.78 -14.36
CA ASP A 29 8.38 -6.67 -14.24
C ASP A 29 7.30 -6.32 -15.26
N THR A 30 7.57 -6.63 -16.53
CA THR A 30 6.70 -6.31 -17.67
C THR A 30 5.39 -7.09 -17.70
N GLN A 31 5.27 -8.13 -16.87
CA GLN A 31 4.10 -9.00 -16.83
C GLN A 31 3.07 -8.56 -15.78
N ALA A 32 3.31 -7.44 -15.09
CA ALA A 32 2.45 -6.97 -14.03
C ALA A 32 2.27 -5.44 -14.00
N GLN A 33 1.13 -5.05 -13.47
CA GLN A 33 0.85 -3.67 -13.08
C GLN A 33 1.09 -3.53 -11.59
N HIS A 34 1.78 -2.47 -11.19
CA HIS A 34 2.09 -2.19 -9.79
C HIS A 34 1.45 -0.88 -9.36
N TYR A 35 1.00 -0.86 -8.10
CA TYR A 35 0.40 0.30 -7.47
C TYR A 35 0.92 0.43 -6.04
N ILE A 36 1.17 1.67 -5.61
CA ILE A 36 1.34 2.03 -4.22
C ILE A 36 -0.05 2.39 -3.67
N LEU A 37 -0.46 1.73 -2.60
CA LEU A 37 -1.74 1.95 -1.95
C LEU A 37 -1.61 2.88 -0.74
N GLU A 38 -0.47 2.79 -0.05
CA GLU A 38 -0.18 3.57 1.14
C GLU A 38 1.32 3.75 1.29
N ILE A 39 1.75 4.95 1.71
CA ILE A 39 3.07 5.20 2.26
C ILE A 39 2.87 5.74 3.68
N GLY A 40 3.52 5.11 4.65
CA GLY A 40 3.44 5.45 6.07
C GLY A 40 4.80 5.47 6.74
N GLY A 41 4.80 5.41 8.07
CA GLY A 41 6.02 5.51 8.89
C GLY A 41 6.59 6.93 8.94
N THR A 42 7.77 7.09 9.55
CA THR A 42 8.47 8.37 9.70
C THR A 42 9.92 8.21 9.29
N TRP A 43 10.47 9.19 8.58
CA TRP A 43 11.88 9.14 8.16
C TRP A 43 12.80 8.81 9.36
N PRO A 44 13.78 7.89 9.22
CA PRO A 44 14.17 7.16 8.01
C PRO A 44 13.42 5.83 7.80
N GLY A 45 12.55 5.44 8.73
CA GLY A 45 11.77 4.19 8.67
C GLY A 45 10.43 4.38 7.99
N ARG A 46 10.30 3.91 6.74
CA ARG A 46 9.08 4.08 5.94
C ARG A 46 8.38 2.76 5.74
N THR A 47 7.06 2.79 5.64
CA THR A 47 6.29 1.61 5.22
C THR A 47 5.61 1.88 3.90
N ALA A 48 5.49 0.86 3.06
CA ALA A 48 4.67 0.94 1.86
C ALA A 48 3.78 -0.28 1.72
N ILE A 49 2.51 -0.07 1.41
CA ILE A 49 1.59 -1.11 0.95
C ILE A 49 1.50 -1.01 -0.56
N THR A 50 1.66 -2.15 -1.23
CA THR A 50 1.67 -2.24 -2.70
C THR A 50 0.71 -3.31 -3.18
N ARG A 51 0.14 -3.10 -4.37
CA ARG A 51 -0.61 -4.11 -5.13
C ARG A 51 0.11 -4.40 -6.44
N ARG A 52 0.31 -5.67 -6.73
CA ARG A 52 0.80 -6.20 -8.00
C ARG A 52 -0.31 -7.02 -8.65
N THR A 53 -0.74 -6.66 -9.85
CA THR A 53 -1.75 -7.41 -10.62
C THR A 53 -1.09 -7.98 -11.87
N SER A 54 -1.24 -9.28 -12.10
CA SER A 54 -0.72 -10.00 -13.27
C SER A 54 -1.72 -11.07 -13.72
N PRO A 55 -1.53 -11.72 -14.87
CA PRO A 55 -2.41 -12.81 -15.30
C PRO A 55 -2.54 -13.97 -14.29
N SER A 56 -1.52 -14.19 -13.44
CA SER A 56 -1.57 -15.20 -12.37
C SER A 56 -2.35 -14.76 -11.12
N GLY A 57 -2.84 -13.52 -11.10
CA GLY A 57 -3.62 -12.96 -10.00
C GLY A 57 -3.03 -11.68 -9.41
N THR A 58 -3.68 -11.25 -8.32
CA THR A 58 -3.34 -10.05 -7.55
C THR A 58 -2.58 -10.44 -6.29
N HIS A 59 -1.56 -9.67 -5.97
CA HIS A 59 -0.74 -9.84 -4.77
C HIS A 59 -0.56 -8.50 -4.07
N TYR A 60 -0.71 -8.50 -2.76
CA TYR A 60 -0.52 -7.38 -1.87
C TYR A 60 0.71 -7.61 -1.01
N ALA A 61 1.48 -6.56 -0.77
CA ALA A 61 2.64 -6.63 0.11
C ALA A 61 2.79 -5.35 0.91
N LYS A 62 3.03 -5.51 2.21
CA LYS A 62 3.47 -4.43 3.10
C LYS A 62 4.94 -4.62 3.38
N ARG A 63 5.74 -3.58 3.14
CA ARG A 63 7.18 -3.59 3.41
C ARG A 63 7.57 -2.46 4.35
N PHE A 64 8.59 -2.69 5.16
CA PHE A 64 9.32 -1.67 5.89
C PHE A 64 10.63 -1.40 5.17
N TYR A 65 10.97 -0.12 5.02
CA TYR A 65 12.19 0.38 4.40
C TYR A 65 12.98 1.18 5.44
N ASP A 66 14.26 0.87 5.55
CA ASP A 66 15.24 1.75 6.18
C ASP A 66 15.90 2.59 5.08
N CYS A 67 15.41 3.81 4.91
CA CYS A 67 15.85 4.72 3.86
C CYS A 67 17.30 5.22 4.03
N LEU A 68 17.92 5.02 5.20
CA LEU A 68 19.34 5.34 5.41
C LEU A 68 20.23 4.20 4.94
N ASN A 69 19.84 2.97 5.26
CA ASN A 69 20.68 1.78 5.04
C ASN A 69 20.36 1.05 3.72
N HIS A 70 19.36 1.50 2.97
CA HIS A 70 18.88 0.83 1.75
C HIS A 70 18.54 -0.64 1.99
N THR A 71 17.79 -0.89 3.06
CA THR A 71 17.34 -2.24 3.41
C THR A 71 15.82 -2.30 3.52
N VAL A 72 15.27 -3.47 3.24
CA VAL A 72 13.84 -3.74 3.21
C VAL A 72 13.52 -5.06 3.89
N LYS A 73 12.33 -5.16 4.46
CA LYS A 73 11.72 -6.45 4.81
C LYS A 73 10.23 -6.46 4.55
N PHE A 74 9.65 -7.64 4.34
CA PHE A 74 8.21 -7.77 4.34
C PHE A 74 7.67 -7.72 5.76
N LEU A 75 6.64 -6.92 5.97
CA LEU A 75 5.77 -6.98 7.15
C LEU A 75 4.57 -7.91 6.92
N GLY A 76 4.32 -8.29 5.67
CA GLY A 76 3.27 -9.21 5.29
C GLY A 76 3.04 -9.22 3.78
N ALA A 77 2.47 -10.32 3.29
CA ALA A 77 2.18 -10.54 1.88
C ALA A 77 0.93 -11.44 1.71
N GLY A 78 0.16 -11.28 0.64
CA GLY A 78 -1.02 -12.12 0.44
C GLY A 78 -1.85 -11.75 -0.79
N ALA A 79 -2.78 -12.65 -1.16
CA ALA A 79 -3.69 -12.41 -2.29
C ALA A 79 -4.78 -11.35 -1.99
N THR A 80 -4.98 -11.02 -0.72
CA THR A 80 -5.88 -9.97 -0.23
C THR A 80 -5.18 -9.10 0.80
N LEU A 81 -5.72 -7.90 1.09
CA LEU A 81 -5.23 -7.04 2.16
C LEU A 81 -5.28 -7.73 3.54
N ASP A 82 -6.35 -8.49 3.80
CA ASP A 82 -6.50 -9.23 5.06
C ASP A 82 -5.46 -10.35 5.20
N ALA A 83 -5.22 -11.11 4.13
CA ALA A 83 -4.19 -12.15 4.12
C ALA A 83 -2.79 -11.54 4.32
N MET A 84 -2.52 -10.41 3.66
CA MET A 84 -1.28 -9.65 3.86
C MET A 84 -1.13 -9.19 5.31
N ALA A 85 -2.19 -8.70 5.96
CA ALA A 85 -2.14 -8.23 7.34
C ALA A 85 -1.94 -9.36 8.37
N GLN A 86 -2.37 -10.58 8.05
CA GLN A 86 -2.25 -11.76 8.90
C GLN A 86 -0.96 -12.57 8.64
N SER A 87 -0.27 -12.30 7.53
CA SER A 87 0.98 -12.96 7.18
C SER A 87 2.09 -12.67 8.20
N LYS A 88 2.92 -13.68 8.48
CA LYS A 88 4.13 -13.50 9.30
C LYS A 88 5.09 -12.52 8.60
N PRO A 89 5.65 -11.53 9.32
CA PRO A 89 6.74 -10.71 8.82
C PRO A 89 8.03 -11.51 8.59
N ASP A 90 8.89 -11.01 7.70
CA ASP A 90 10.27 -11.47 7.64
C ASP A 90 11.00 -11.11 8.95
N GLU A 91 11.87 -11.99 9.39
CA GLU A 91 12.63 -11.81 10.63
C GLU A 91 13.70 -10.71 10.44
N ASP A 92 14.44 -10.81 9.33
CA ASP A 92 15.58 -9.94 9.05
C ASP A 92 15.31 -8.92 7.94
N MET A 93 16.06 -7.83 7.99
CA MET A 93 16.16 -6.87 6.88
C MET A 93 17.12 -7.43 5.83
N ALA A 94 16.82 -7.19 4.55
CA ALA A 94 17.69 -7.53 3.43
C ALA A 94 18.06 -6.26 2.63
N PRO A 95 19.25 -6.22 1.99
CA PRO A 95 19.59 -5.14 1.07
C PRO A 95 18.58 -5.02 -0.06
N VAL A 96 18.25 -3.77 -0.44
CA VAL A 96 17.42 -3.49 -1.61
C VAL A 96 18.23 -3.74 -2.88
N ALA A 97 17.83 -4.77 -3.65
CA ALA A 97 18.49 -5.08 -4.91
C ALA A 97 18.16 -4.03 -5.99
N PRO A 98 19.16 -3.42 -6.66
CA PRO A 98 18.92 -2.45 -7.73
C PRO A 98 18.04 -3.02 -8.86
N GLY A 99 17.10 -2.21 -9.34
CA GLY A 99 16.14 -2.60 -10.37
C GLY A 99 15.05 -3.57 -9.90
N SER A 100 15.04 -3.99 -8.63
CA SER A 100 13.97 -4.84 -8.08
C SER A 100 12.68 -4.05 -7.85
N VAL A 101 11.56 -4.76 -7.66
CA VAL A 101 10.30 -4.12 -7.24
C VAL A 101 10.48 -3.30 -5.96
N ALA A 102 11.25 -3.82 -4.99
CA ALA A 102 11.51 -3.12 -3.73
C ALA A 102 12.29 -1.82 -3.96
N ASP A 103 13.22 -1.79 -4.91
CA ASP A 103 14.00 -0.59 -5.25
C ASP A 103 13.14 0.54 -5.84
N TYR A 104 12.20 0.21 -6.75
CA TYR A 104 11.27 1.21 -7.26
C TYR A 104 10.30 1.72 -6.19
N VAL A 105 9.84 0.85 -5.29
CA VAL A 105 8.97 1.24 -4.19
C VAL A 105 9.73 2.07 -3.15
N GLU A 106 10.99 1.73 -2.85
CA GLU A 106 11.86 2.50 -1.95
C GLU A 106 12.03 3.93 -2.46
N ARG A 107 12.30 4.11 -3.77
CA ARG A 107 12.43 5.43 -4.40
C ARG A 107 11.22 6.33 -4.19
N GLU A 108 10.03 5.76 -4.08
CA GLU A 108 8.80 6.50 -3.79
C GLU A 108 8.58 6.68 -2.29
N ALA A 109 8.76 5.63 -1.50
CA ALA A 109 8.53 5.63 -0.06
C ALA A 109 9.49 6.56 0.71
N CYS A 110 10.74 6.68 0.22
CA CYS A 110 11.84 7.40 0.85
C CYS A 110 12.03 8.84 0.32
N LYS A 111 11.09 9.37 -0.48
CA LYS A 111 11.09 10.80 -0.85
C LYS A 111 10.95 11.67 0.39
N ARG A 112 11.61 12.84 0.38
CA ARG A 112 11.55 13.87 1.42
C ARG A 112 10.57 14.95 1.05
#